data_AF-A0A6P6EIJ4-F1
#
_entry.id   AF-A0A6P6EIJ4-F1
#
_cell.length_a   1.000
_cell.length_b   1.000
_cell.length_c   1.000
_cell.angle_alpha   90.00
_cell.angle_beta   90.00
_cell.angle_gamma   90.00
#
_symmetry.space_group_name_H-M   'P 1'
#
loop_
_entity.id
_entity.type
_entity.pdbx_description
1 polymer ?
#
loop_
_entity_poly.entity_id
_entity_poly.type
_entity_poly.pdbx_seq_one_letter_code
_entity_poly.pdbx_strand_id
1 'polypeptide(L)'
;MHPGATAPPPRRQKCDHWTPCPPNTYAYRLLSGGGKDRHAKICFEDELLMGEKMGNIARGINIAIVSYETGKVTATRSFDMYEGDNSTPMIRFIESAPTKSLLLMVTHDDGSTRLKADAKKAIEALGSRQIRNMKFRSSWVFLAATGFELPAGLPREKINHSDDSKNRYSGWPAEIQIEGCIPREQS
;
A
#
# COMPACT_ATOMS: atom_id res chain seq x y z
N MET A 1 -19.42 -39.24 29.18
CA MET A 1 -18.83 -37.90 28.99
C MET A 1 -17.90 -37.99 27.80
N HIS A 2 -18.29 -37.47 26.63
CA HIS A 2 -17.35 -37.35 25.51
C HIS A 2 -16.44 -36.14 25.76
N PRO A 3 -15.11 -36.27 25.57
CA PRO A 3 -14.23 -35.11 25.60
C PRO A 3 -14.67 -34.18 24.48
N GLY A 4 -15.11 -32.98 24.83
CA GLY A 4 -15.46 -31.95 23.86
C GLY A 4 -14.23 -31.64 23.03
N ALA A 5 -14.26 -31.99 21.75
CA ALA A 5 -13.23 -31.61 20.80
C ALA A 5 -13.23 -30.07 20.71
N THR A 6 -12.27 -29.44 21.38
CA THR A 6 -11.99 -28.02 21.20
C THR A 6 -11.48 -27.81 19.78
N ALA A 7 -12.17 -26.96 19.02
CA ALA A 7 -11.71 -26.57 17.69
C ALA A 7 -10.28 -25.99 17.81
N PRO A 8 -9.35 -26.34 16.88
CA PRO A 8 -8.01 -25.78 16.91
C PRO A 8 -8.07 -24.26 16.80
N PRO A 9 -7.15 -23.54 17.47
CA PRO A 9 -7.12 -22.08 17.40
C PRO A 9 -7.02 -21.62 15.94
N PRO A 10 -7.66 -20.49 15.57
CA PRO A 10 -7.62 -19.97 14.21
C PRO A 10 -6.16 -19.83 13.76
N ARG A 11 -5.81 -20.42 12.62
CA ARG A 11 -4.47 -20.28 12.07
C ARG A 11 -4.29 -18.83 11.61
N ARG A 12 -3.23 -18.17 12.11
CA ARG A 12 -2.80 -16.86 11.62
C ARG A 12 -2.50 -16.97 10.12
N GLN A 13 -3.09 -16.10 9.31
CA GLN A 13 -2.84 -16.02 7.88
C GLN A 13 -1.70 -15.03 7.58
N LYS A 14 -1.06 -15.16 6.42
CA LYS A 14 -0.03 -14.22 5.97
C LYS A 14 -0.57 -12.79 5.98
N CYS A 15 0.24 -11.84 6.44
CA CYS A 15 -0.15 -10.44 6.61
C CYS A 15 -1.42 -10.24 7.47
N ASP A 16 -1.72 -11.20 8.34
CA ASP A 16 -2.90 -11.22 9.21
C ASP A 16 -4.22 -11.08 8.45
N HIS A 17 -4.29 -11.65 7.23
CA HIS A 17 -5.51 -11.70 6.42
C HIS A 17 -6.67 -12.37 7.17
N TRP A 18 -7.89 -11.96 6.83
CA TRP A 18 -9.10 -12.59 7.36
C TRP A 18 -9.28 -14.04 6.87
N THR A 19 -8.99 -14.29 5.59
CA THR A 19 -9.08 -15.60 4.94
C THR A 19 -7.75 -16.00 4.32
N PRO A 20 -7.44 -17.32 4.25
CA PRO A 20 -6.25 -17.78 3.54
C PRO A 20 -6.29 -17.39 2.06
N CYS A 21 -5.14 -16.99 1.52
CA CYS A 21 -4.99 -16.82 0.09
C CYS A 21 -5.02 -18.17 -0.66
N PRO A 22 -5.56 -18.22 -1.89
CA PRO A 22 -5.51 -19.42 -2.73
C PRO A 22 -4.06 -19.87 -3.01
N PRO A 23 -3.84 -21.16 -3.34
CA PRO A 23 -2.53 -21.64 -3.79
C PRO A 23 -1.99 -20.82 -4.96
N ASN A 24 -0.66 -20.76 -5.08
CA ASN A 24 0.04 -20.04 -6.15
C ASN A 24 -0.34 -18.55 -6.26
N THR A 25 -0.50 -17.88 -5.12
CA THR A 25 -0.70 -16.43 -5.04
C THR A 25 0.31 -15.78 -4.09
N TYR A 26 0.50 -14.46 -4.21
CA TYR A 26 1.17 -13.62 -3.23
C TYR A 26 0.14 -12.88 -2.37
N ALA A 27 0.28 -12.95 -1.05
CA ALA A 27 -0.53 -12.17 -0.13
C ALA A 27 0.05 -10.75 0.03
N TYR A 28 -0.79 -9.72 -0.02
CA TYR A 28 -0.40 -8.36 0.35
C TYR A 28 -1.40 -7.73 1.31
N ARG A 29 -0.92 -6.76 2.10
CA ARG A 29 -1.77 -5.89 2.91
C ARG A 29 -1.16 -4.49 2.97
N LEU A 30 -1.94 -3.51 2.55
CA LEU A 30 -1.57 -2.09 2.57
C LEU A 30 -2.44 -1.37 3.58
N LEU A 31 -1.80 -0.63 4.48
CA LEU A 31 -2.44 0.18 5.49
C LEU A 31 -1.85 1.59 5.43
N SER A 32 -2.68 2.60 5.22
CA SER A 32 -2.24 4.00 5.34
C SER A 32 -2.04 4.41 6.80
N GLY A 33 -1.43 5.58 7.00
CA GLY A 33 -1.34 6.20 8.31
C GLY A 33 -2.69 6.71 8.80
N GLY A 34 -2.86 6.73 10.13
CA GLY A 34 -3.99 7.31 10.84
C GLY A 34 -3.50 8.39 11.79
N GLY A 35 -3.68 9.67 11.42
CA GLY A 35 -3.04 10.77 12.13
C GLY A 35 -1.51 10.66 12.07
N LYS A 36 -0.84 11.11 13.14
CA LYS A 36 0.63 11.07 13.27
C LYS A 36 1.14 9.78 13.89
N ASP A 37 0.40 9.21 14.83
CA ASP A 37 0.91 8.14 15.71
C ASP A 37 0.62 6.73 15.16
N ARG A 38 -0.35 6.57 14.26
CA ARG A 38 -0.63 5.28 13.62
C ARG A 38 0.10 5.24 12.29
N HIS A 39 1.25 4.58 12.29
CA HIS A 39 2.11 4.48 11.11
C HIS A 39 1.51 3.60 10.01
N ALA A 40 1.74 4.01 8.77
CA ALA A 40 1.40 3.22 7.59
C ALA A 40 2.23 1.92 7.56
N LYS A 41 1.71 0.90 6.88
CA LYS A 41 2.34 -0.42 6.76
C LYS A 41 2.17 -1.00 5.36
N ILE A 42 3.23 -1.61 4.86
CA ILE A 42 3.23 -2.44 3.65
C ILE A 42 3.69 -3.83 4.08
N CYS A 43 2.78 -4.80 3.99
CA CYS A 43 3.10 -6.22 4.17
C CYS A 43 2.95 -6.97 2.85
N PHE A 44 3.92 -7.84 2.56
CA PHE A 44 3.92 -8.71 1.39
C PHE A 44 4.45 -10.09 1.78
N GLU A 45 3.72 -11.15 1.49
CA GLU A 45 4.07 -12.54 1.82
C GLU A 45 4.43 -12.77 3.31
N ASP A 46 3.72 -12.07 4.21
CA ASP A 46 3.93 -12.06 5.67
C ASP A 46 5.20 -11.33 6.14
N GLU A 47 5.92 -10.70 5.22
CA GLU A 47 7.05 -9.82 5.51
C GLU A 47 6.58 -8.36 5.59
N LEU A 48 6.98 -7.66 6.65
CA LEU A 48 6.76 -6.22 6.79
C LEU A 48 7.81 -5.47 5.99
N LEU A 49 7.48 -5.05 4.77
CA LEU A 49 8.40 -4.31 3.89
C LEU A 49 8.62 -2.87 4.34
N MET A 50 7.53 -2.21 4.77
CA MET A 50 7.60 -0.85 5.31
C MET A 50 6.69 -0.70 6.53
N GLY A 51 7.17 -0.03 7.57
CA GLY A 51 6.38 0.29 8.75
C GLY A 51 7.25 0.71 9.94
N GLU A 52 6.60 1.10 11.04
CA GLU A 52 7.27 1.58 12.25
C GLU A 52 8.34 0.62 12.79
N LYS A 53 8.04 -0.68 12.84
CA LYS A 53 9.00 -1.70 13.30
C LYS A 53 10.26 -1.80 12.45
N MET A 54 10.20 -1.38 11.19
CA MET A 54 11.33 -1.36 10.26
C MET A 54 12.08 -0.02 10.29
N GLY A 55 11.53 1.01 10.94
CA GLY A 55 12.12 2.36 10.98
C GLY A 55 12.21 3.06 9.62
N ASN A 56 11.46 2.60 8.62
CA ASN A 56 11.59 3.03 7.21
C ASN A 56 10.31 3.64 6.63
N ILE A 57 9.38 4.09 7.48
CA ILE A 57 8.15 4.79 7.08
C ILE A 57 8.24 6.26 7.53
N ALA A 58 7.78 7.18 6.69
CA ALA A 58 7.80 8.61 6.99
C ALA A 58 6.59 9.33 6.39
N ARG A 59 6.39 10.61 6.75
CA ARG A 59 5.38 11.48 6.15
C ARG A 59 5.51 11.49 4.63
N GLY A 60 4.38 11.48 3.92
CA GLY A 60 4.34 11.47 2.46
C GLY A 60 3.74 10.22 1.84
N ILE A 61 4.18 9.95 0.61
CA ILE A 61 3.88 8.69 -0.10
C ILE A 61 5.05 7.74 0.11
N ASN A 62 4.75 6.54 0.59
CA ASN A 62 5.71 5.48 0.88
C ASN A 62 5.51 4.36 -0.15
N ILE A 63 6.58 3.95 -0.82
CA ILE A 63 6.52 3.04 -1.97
C ILE A 63 7.49 1.87 -1.76
N ALA A 64 6.99 0.64 -1.90
CA ALA A 64 7.80 -0.56 -2.04
C ALA A 64 7.68 -1.11 -3.48
N ILE A 65 8.81 -1.53 -4.05
CA ILE A 65 8.90 -2.22 -5.33
C ILE A 65 9.28 -3.68 -5.06
N VAL A 66 8.50 -4.60 -5.62
CA VAL A 66 8.70 -6.05 -5.48
C VAL A 66 8.78 -6.68 -6.86
N SER A 67 9.76 -7.55 -7.09
CA SER A 67 9.83 -8.37 -8.31
C SER A 67 8.65 -9.34 -8.30
N TYR A 68 7.80 -9.29 -9.33
CA TYR A 68 6.67 -10.20 -9.45
C TYR A 68 7.12 -11.65 -9.67
N GLU A 69 8.20 -11.85 -10.42
CA GLU A 69 8.75 -13.17 -10.72
C GLU A 69 9.27 -13.87 -9.47
N THR A 70 10.00 -13.15 -8.62
CA THR A 70 10.68 -13.76 -7.45
C THR A 70 9.96 -13.54 -6.12
N GLY A 71 9.03 -12.60 -6.07
CA GLY A 71 8.37 -12.15 -4.84
C GLY A 71 9.29 -11.35 -3.89
N LYS A 72 10.51 -11.00 -4.32
CA LYS A 72 11.48 -10.29 -3.48
C LYS A 72 11.34 -8.78 -3.61
N VAL A 73 11.42 -8.09 -2.48
CA VAL A 73 11.53 -6.62 -2.45
C VAL A 73 12.84 -6.19 -3.10
N THR A 74 12.77 -5.22 -4.02
CA THR A 74 13.92 -4.68 -4.73
C THR A 74 14.27 -3.27 -4.27
N ALA A 75 13.28 -2.48 -3.84
CA ALA A 75 13.50 -1.16 -3.28
C ALA A 75 12.35 -0.71 -2.38
N THR A 76 12.65 0.15 -1.40
CA THR A 76 11.65 0.85 -0.59
C THR A 76 12.07 2.32 -0.43
N ARG A 77 11.13 3.25 -0.48
CA ARG A 77 11.42 4.68 -0.29
C ARG A 77 10.19 5.48 0.14
N SER A 78 10.43 6.49 0.98
CA SER A 78 9.43 7.49 1.38
C SER A 78 9.70 8.82 0.68
N PHE A 79 8.64 9.50 0.27
CA PHE A 79 8.71 10.80 -0.40
C PHE A 79 7.79 11.80 0.31
N ASP A 80 8.39 12.76 1.03
CA ASP A 80 7.63 13.78 1.74
C ASP A 80 6.86 14.67 0.75
N MET A 81 5.53 14.68 0.88
CA MET A 81 4.65 15.48 0.03
C MET A 81 4.14 16.74 0.73
N TYR A 82 4.65 17.05 1.92
CA TYR A 82 4.37 18.30 2.64
C TYR A 82 5.52 19.30 2.52
N GLU A 83 6.75 18.81 2.64
CA GLU A 83 7.98 19.60 2.52
C GLU A 83 8.89 19.13 1.37
N GLY A 84 9.79 20.02 0.93
CA GLY A 84 10.74 19.72 -0.15
C GLY A 84 10.11 19.70 -1.55
N ASP A 85 10.85 19.16 -2.51
CA ASP A 85 10.40 18.94 -3.89
C ASP A 85 10.64 17.48 -4.30
N ASN A 86 9.77 16.60 -3.81
CA ASN A 86 9.96 15.15 -3.92
C ASN A 86 9.14 14.49 -5.03
N SER A 87 8.32 15.25 -5.78
CA SER A 87 7.51 14.69 -6.88
C SER A 87 8.39 14.11 -7.99
N THR A 88 9.40 14.86 -8.47
CA THR A 88 10.30 14.36 -9.53
C THR A 88 11.17 13.18 -9.05
N PRO A 89 11.79 13.21 -7.85
CA PRO A 89 12.44 12.02 -7.29
C PRO A 89 11.52 10.80 -7.18
N MET A 90 10.24 10.99 -6.82
CA MET A 90 9.26 9.90 -6.74
C MET A 90 8.95 9.31 -8.12
N ILE A 91 8.76 10.15 -9.14
CA ILE A 91 8.57 9.71 -10.53
C ILE A 91 9.76 8.85 -10.98
N ARG A 92 11.00 9.33 -10.78
CA ARG A 92 12.21 8.57 -11.15
C ARG A 92 12.30 7.23 -10.43
N PHE A 93 11.87 7.16 -9.16
CA PHE A 93 11.83 5.92 -8.42
C PHE A 93 10.80 4.94 -8.98
N ILE A 94 9.60 5.42 -9.32
CA ILE A 94 8.56 4.64 -10.00
C ILE A 94 9.08 4.11 -11.35
N GLU A 95 9.69 4.98 -12.15
CA GLU A 95 10.23 4.64 -13.47
C GLU A 95 11.45 3.69 -13.41
N SER A 96 12.14 3.65 -12.27
CA SER A 96 13.25 2.71 -12.06
C SER A 96 12.79 1.27 -11.81
N ALA A 97 11.49 1.05 -11.56
CA ALA A 97 10.93 -0.29 -11.40
C ALA A 97 11.06 -1.07 -12.72
N PRO A 98 11.77 -2.22 -12.74
CA PRO A 98 11.82 -3.06 -13.92
C PRO A 98 10.42 -3.52 -14.36
N THR A 99 10.28 -3.90 -15.63
CA THR A 99 9.12 -4.69 -16.10
C THR A 99 8.95 -5.92 -15.19
N LYS A 100 7.70 -6.37 -14.99
CA LYS A 100 7.34 -7.43 -14.03
C LYS A 100 7.63 -7.03 -12.58
N SER A 101 7.29 -5.79 -12.21
CA SER A 101 7.31 -5.34 -10.81
C SER A 101 5.91 -5.05 -10.28
N LEU A 102 5.72 -5.26 -8.98
CA LEU A 102 4.61 -4.75 -8.20
C LEU A 102 5.06 -3.47 -7.48
N LEU A 103 4.24 -2.43 -7.51
CA LEU A 103 4.45 -1.20 -6.76
C LEU A 103 3.35 -1.06 -5.70
N LEU A 104 3.75 -1.05 -4.44
CA LEU A 104 2.84 -0.95 -3.29
C LEU A 104 3.02 0.43 -2.67
N MET A 105 1.95 1.22 -2.63
CA MET A 105 1.98 2.62 -2.22
C MET A 105 1.01 2.88 -1.07
N VAL A 106 1.46 3.59 -0.05
CA VAL A 106 0.63 4.02 1.09
C VAL A 106 0.97 5.45 1.51
N THR A 107 -0.02 6.22 1.94
CA THR A 107 0.23 7.53 2.55
C THR A 107 0.42 7.43 4.05
N HIS A 108 1.24 8.31 4.61
CA HIS A 108 1.31 8.59 6.05
C HIS A 108 1.33 10.11 6.27
N ASP A 109 0.52 10.59 7.22
CA ASP A 109 0.25 12.01 7.49
C ASP A 109 -0.34 12.78 6.28
N ASP A 110 0.49 13.33 5.39
CA ASP A 110 0.04 13.99 4.15
C ASP A 110 0.84 13.51 2.93
N GLY A 111 0.10 13.10 1.90
CA GLY A 111 0.63 12.65 0.62
C GLY A 111 0.32 13.59 -0.54
N SER A 112 -0.06 14.86 -0.31
CA SER A 112 -0.74 15.66 -1.33
C SER A 112 -0.30 17.12 -1.48
N THR A 113 0.15 17.80 -0.42
CA THR A 113 0.35 19.25 -0.41
C THR A 113 1.29 19.74 -1.52
N ARG A 114 2.34 18.98 -1.81
CA ARG A 114 3.36 19.24 -2.84
C ARG A 114 3.37 18.18 -3.93
N LEU A 115 2.31 17.37 -4.03
CA LEU A 115 2.16 16.37 -5.07
C LEU A 115 1.82 17.07 -6.41
N LYS A 116 2.81 17.13 -7.31
CA LYS A 116 2.71 17.83 -8.59
C LYS A 116 1.91 17.04 -9.63
N ALA A 117 1.47 17.75 -10.67
CA ALA A 117 0.61 17.20 -11.73
C ALA A 117 1.29 16.08 -12.55
N ASP A 118 2.59 16.18 -12.78
CA ASP A 118 3.40 15.15 -13.43
C ASP A 118 3.48 13.86 -12.60
N ALA A 119 3.64 13.98 -11.28
CA ALA A 119 3.61 12.82 -10.38
C ALA A 119 2.23 12.15 -10.35
N LYS A 120 1.15 12.94 -10.33
CA LYS A 120 -0.21 12.42 -10.47
C LYS A 120 -0.40 11.68 -11.80
N LYS A 121 0.11 12.23 -12.91
CA LYS A 121 0.06 11.61 -14.23
C LYS A 121 0.85 10.29 -14.28
N ALA A 122 2.04 10.25 -13.67
CA ALA A 122 2.86 9.03 -13.62
C ALA A 122 2.15 7.90 -12.84
N ILE A 123 1.55 8.22 -11.69
CA ILE A 123 0.80 7.23 -10.89
C ILE A 123 -0.52 6.82 -11.59
N GLU A 124 -1.20 7.75 -12.26
CA GLU A 124 -2.39 7.44 -13.07
C GLU A 124 -2.07 6.51 -14.24
N ALA A 125 -0.89 6.66 -14.87
CA ALA A 125 -0.43 5.76 -15.92
C ALA A 125 -0.22 4.32 -15.44
N LEU A 126 0.01 4.12 -14.14
CA LEU A 126 0.01 2.79 -13.49
C LEU A 126 -1.42 2.26 -13.20
N GLY A 127 -2.45 2.99 -13.61
CA GLY A 127 -3.85 2.62 -13.50
C GLY A 127 -4.54 3.07 -12.21
N SER A 128 -3.98 4.04 -11.48
CA SER A 128 -4.67 4.69 -10.36
C SER A 128 -5.85 5.50 -10.87
N ARG A 129 -7.00 5.34 -10.21
CA ARG A 129 -8.24 6.09 -10.47
C ARG A 129 -8.46 7.21 -9.45
N GLN A 130 -7.73 7.20 -8.33
CA GLN A 130 -7.95 8.15 -7.23
C GLN A 130 -6.82 9.17 -7.03
N ILE A 131 -5.63 8.99 -7.62
CA ILE A 131 -4.50 9.89 -7.36
C ILE A 131 -4.79 11.35 -7.74
N ARG A 132 -5.60 11.57 -8.78
CA ARG A 132 -6.04 12.93 -9.18
C ARG A 132 -6.93 13.60 -8.12
N ASN A 133 -7.64 12.79 -7.33
CA ASN A 133 -8.57 13.25 -6.29
C ASN A 133 -7.88 13.46 -4.92
N MET A 134 -6.57 13.25 -4.82
CA MET A 134 -5.83 13.50 -3.58
C MET A 134 -6.02 14.94 -3.08
N LYS A 135 -6.41 15.05 -1.80
CA LYS A 135 -6.55 16.30 -1.04
C LYS A 135 -5.67 16.23 0.21
N PHE A 136 -5.45 17.38 0.84
CA PHE A 136 -4.70 17.49 2.10
C PHE A 136 -5.11 16.41 3.11
N ARG A 137 -4.12 15.64 3.58
CA ARG A 137 -4.25 14.53 4.54
C ARG A 137 -5.16 13.38 4.10
N SER A 138 -5.44 13.24 2.81
CA SER A 138 -6.16 12.05 2.34
C SER A 138 -5.34 10.79 2.64
N SER A 139 -5.97 9.84 3.32
CA SER A 139 -5.45 8.49 3.46
C SER A 139 -5.65 7.76 2.13
N TRP A 140 -4.59 7.21 1.55
CA TRP A 140 -4.60 6.55 0.25
C TRP A 140 -3.69 5.33 0.27
N VAL A 141 -4.16 4.25 -0.35
CA VAL A 141 -3.41 3.00 -0.56
C VAL A 141 -3.63 2.53 -1.99
N PHE A 142 -2.57 2.04 -2.63
CA PHE A 142 -2.61 1.64 -4.03
C PHE A 142 -1.60 0.53 -4.34
N LEU A 143 -2.04 -0.42 -5.15
CA LEU A 143 -1.26 -1.50 -5.72
C LEU A 143 -1.26 -1.36 -7.24
N ALA A 144 -0.07 -1.28 -7.82
CA ALA A 144 0.17 -1.24 -9.26
C ALA A 144 1.07 -2.38 -9.70
N ALA A 145 1.06 -2.63 -11.02
CA ALA A 145 1.94 -3.56 -11.70
C ALA A 145 2.58 -2.87 -12.92
N THR A 146 3.81 -3.23 -13.26
CA THR A 146 4.49 -2.80 -14.49
C THR A 146 4.72 -4.01 -15.40
N GLY A 147 4.36 -3.89 -16.68
CA GLY A 147 4.59 -4.94 -17.67
C GLY A 147 3.60 -6.12 -17.64
N PHE A 148 2.53 -6.03 -16.85
CA PHE A 148 1.41 -6.97 -16.85
C PHE A 148 0.18 -6.33 -16.20
N GLU A 149 -0.99 -6.96 -16.38
CA GLU A 149 -2.24 -6.50 -15.79
C GLU A 149 -2.59 -7.28 -14.52
N LEU A 150 -3.04 -6.57 -13.49
CA LEU A 150 -3.62 -7.19 -12.29
C LEU A 150 -5.06 -7.65 -12.57
N PRO A 151 -5.54 -8.73 -11.93
CA PRO A 151 -6.93 -9.17 -12.09
C PRO A 151 -7.94 -8.06 -11.75
N ALA A 152 -8.97 -7.89 -12.58
CA ALA A 152 -9.92 -6.76 -12.46
C ALA A 152 -10.65 -6.70 -11.10
N GLY A 153 -10.89 -7.85 -10.46
CA GLY A 153 -11.56 -7.95 -9.16
C GLY A 153 -10.64 -7.77 -7.95
N LEU A 154 -9.33 -7.60 -8.16
CA LEU A 154 -8.37 -7.46 -7.06
C LEU A 154 -8.51 -6.09 -6.37
N PRO A 155 -8.68 -6.02 -5.03
CA PRO A 155 -8.73 -4.75 -4.30
C PRO A 155 -7.42 -3.98 -4.37
N ARG A 156 -7.26 -3.10 -5.37
CA ARG A 156 -5.98 -2.46 -5.67
C ARG A 156 -5.90 -0.98 -5.31
N GLU A 157 -6.99 -0.32 -4.95
CA GLU A 157 -6.95 1.10 -4.60
C GLU A 157 -8.06 1.47 -3.62
N LYS A 158 -7.76 2.36 -2.66
CA LYS A 158 -8.76 2.98 -1.79
C LYS A 158 -8.29 4.37 -1.38
N ILE A 159 -9.23 5.29 -1.20
CA ILE A 159 -8.97 6.65 -0.69
C ILE A 159 -9.99 7.02 0.38
N ASN A 160 -9.57 7.81 1.37
CA ASN A 160 -10.42 8.43 2.37
C ASN A 160 -9.96 9.87 2.59
N HIS A 161 -10.87 10.82 2.44
CA HIS A 161 -10.55 12.24 2.52
C HIS A 161 -10.76 12.76 3.93
N SER A 162 -9.95 13.75 4.33
CA SER A 162 -10.21 14.52 5.55
C SER A 162 -11.57 15.23 5.43
N ASP A 163 -12.37 15.09 6.48
CA ASP A 163 -13.69 15.72 6.65
C ASP A 163 -13.85 15.95 8.16
N ASP A 164 -13.88 17.21 8.61
CA ASP A 164 -13.86 17.55 10.03
C ASP A 164 -15.03 16.93 10.81
N SER A 165 -16.15 16.61 10.15
CA SER A 165 -17.29 15.94 10.77
C SER A 165 -17.13 14.42 10.92
N LYS A 166 -16.19 13.80 10.19
CA LYS A 166 -15.98 12.34 10.13
C LYS A 166 -14.57 11.91 10.52
N ASN A 167 -13.68 12.86 10.72
CA ASN A 167 -12.29 12.63 11.03
C ASN A 167 -12.17 11.80 12.32
N ARG A 168 -11.47 10.67 12.22
CA ARG A 168 -11.22 9.77 13.35
C ARG A 168 -10.18 10.36 14.32
N TYR A 169 -9.30 11.20 13.80
CA TYR A 169 -8.25 11.88 14.54
C TYR A 169 -8.39 13.39 14.33
N SER A 170 -7.89 14.21 15.26
CA SER A 170 -8.02 15.67 15.19
C SER A 170 -7.39 16.27 13.91
N GLY A 171 -8.17 16.42 12.84
CA GLY A 171 -7.73 16.92 11.54
C GLY A 171 -7.17 15.87 10.57
N TRP A 172 -7.32 14.56 10.84
CA TRP A 172 -6.98 13.48 9.91
C TRP A 172 -8.12 12.46 9.78
N PRO A 173 -8.34 11.92 8.58
CA PRO A 173 -9.29 10.85 8.37
C PRO A 173 -8.82 9.54 9.00
N ALA A 174 -9.74 8.57 9.10
CA ALA A 174 -9.38 7.21 9.48
C ALA A 174 -8.40 6.61 8.45
N GLU A 175 -7.43 5.85 8.96
CA GLU A 175 -6.60 4.97 8.17
C GLU A 175 -7.46 3.98 7.37
N ILE A 176 -6.96 3.56 6.21
CA ILE A 176 -7.64 2.65 5.32
C ILE A 176 -6.73 1.50 4.95
N GLN A 177 -7.36 0.37 4.67
CA GLN A 177 -6.70 -0.87 4.31
C GLN A 177 -7.27 -1.44 3.02
N ILE A 178 -6.38 -2.07 2.25
CA ILE A 178 -6.71 -3.07 1.25
C ILE A 178 -5.82 -4.29 1.47
N GLU A 179 -6.36 -5.46 1.20
CA GLU A 179 -5.63 -6.73 1.24
C GLU A 179 -6.16 -7.63 0.13
N GLY A 180 -5.32 -8.58 -0.30
CA GLY A 180 -5.70 -9.49 -1.36
C GLY A 180 -4.57 -10.44 -1.75
N CYS A 181 -4.86 -11.25 -2.75
CA CYS A 181 -4.00 -12.33 -3.22
C CYS A 181 -3.74 -12.14 -4.72
N ILE A 182 -2.49 -11.88 -5.08
CA ILE A 182 -2.06 -11.66 -6.48
C ILE A 182 -1.67 -13.03 -7.06
N PRO A 183 -2.30 -13.52 -8.14
CA PRO A 183 -1.84 -14.75 -8.80
C PRO A 183 -0.35 -14.65 -9.14
N ARG A 184 0.41 -15.74 -8.98
CA ARG A 184 1.78 -15.81 -9.49
C ARG A 184 1.74 -16.21 -10.95
N GLU A 185 2.80 -15.86 -11.69
CA GLU A 185 3.01 -16.46 -13.00
C GLU A 185 3.12 -17.97 -12.83
N GLN A 186 2.42 -18.73 -13.68
CA GLN A 186 2.58 -20.18 -13.68
C GLN A 186 3.98 -20.46 -14.19
N SER A 187 4.82 -21.02 -13.32
CA SER A 187 6.12 -21.59 -13.68
C SER A 187 5.96 -22.81 -14.57
#